data_AF-A0A2G5BJ43-F1
#
_entry.id   AF-A0A2G5BJ43-F1
#
_cell.length_a   1.000
_cell.length_b   1.000
_cell.length_c   1.000
_cell.angle_alpha   90.00
_cell.angle_beta   90.00
_cell.angle_gamma   90.00
#
_symmetry.space_group_name_H-M   'P 1'
#
loop_
_entity.id
_entity.type
_entity.pdbx_description
1 polymer ?
#
loop_
_entity_poly.entity_id
_entity_poly.type
_entity_poly.pdbx_seq_one_letter_code
_entity_poly.pdbx_strand_id
1 'polypeptide(L)'
;MSQQHDTLRQSIAGILRNCNMTEPEKSREIQCLMDARSDSKSSVGINSRLIGPSPTYHNSTKQILGCPHYQTKAKLLAPCCNAWIPCRFCHNEECGHAVDRFAIETMKCMICNEEQPIAQQCTNCMEIMGKYYCSKCRLIDDGPCKQVFHCDKCGICLSGCSSDYYHCLQCDACVATSARDRHSCSERILHSNCPICCERFFDSTYTVVQTTCKHLIHKHCLETSIRYSYKCPLCFASLCDTHSIFNAIDDYMSISIMLPEYEDMVSSIFCNDCHQRSVAKFHFLYHKCGQCSSYNTIVVS
;
A
#
# COMPACT_ATOMS: atom_id res chain seq x y z
N MET A 1 34.27 10.68 -5.14
CA MET A 1 33.00 10.88 -5.86
C MET A 1 33.15 11.73 -7.13
N SER A 2 34.09 12.69 -7.21
CA SER A 2 34.28 13.54 -8.40
C SER A 2 34.77 12.75 -9.65
N GLN A 3 35.81 11.92 -9.53
CA GLN A 3 36.40 11.19 -10.67
C GLN A 3 35.48 10.16 -11.35
N GLN A 4 34.48 9.61 -10.64
CA GLN A 4 33.53 8.64 -11.19
C GLN A 4 32.41 9.28 -12.02
N HIS A 5 32.14 10.57 -11.82
CA HIS A 5 31.13 11.29 -12.59
C HIS A 5 31.71 11.77 -13.93
N ASP A 6 33.00 12.12 -13.94
CA ASP A 6 33.71 12.55 -15.15
C ASP A 6 33.93 11.40 -16.14
N THR A 7 34.24 10.19 -15.65
CA THR A 7 34.37 9.00 -16.51
C THR A 7 33.05 8.60 -17.16
N LEU A 8 31.94 8.67 -16.43
CA LEU A 8 30.61 8.36 -16.97
C LEU A 8 30.20 9.34 -18.08
N ARG A 9 30.45 10.64 -17.87
CA ARG A 9 30.17 11.68 -18.88
C ARG A 9 31.02 11.49 -20.14
N GLN A 10 32.28 11.08 -19.99
CA GLN A 10 33.15 10.76 -21.12
C GLN A 10 32.66 9.54 -21.91
N SER A 11 32.19 8.49 -21.22
CA SER A 11 31.62 7.29 -21.86
C SER A 11 30.32 7.61 -22.61
N ILE A 12 29.40 8.40 -22.03
CA ILE A 12 28.16 8.82 -22.70
C ILE A 12 28.47 9.68 -23.92
N ALA A 13 29.42 10.62 -23.80
CA ALA A 13 29.85 11.45 -24.92
C ALA A 13 30.54 10.63 -26.03
N GLY A 14 31.14 9.48 -25.71
CA GLY A 14 31.68 8.54 -26.69
C GLY A 14 30.58 7.84 -27.50
N ILE A 15 29.53 7.36 -26.83
CA ILE A 15 28.39 6.68 -27.46
C ILE A 15 27.62 7.63 -28.39
N LEU A 16 27.37 8.86 -27.96
CA LEU A 16 26.66 9.86 -28.77
C LEU A 16 27.42 10.25 -30.05
N ARG A 17 28.75 10.24 -30.00
CA ARG A 17 29.64 10.58 -31.13
C ARG A 17 29.88 9.40 -32.09
N ASN A 18 29.34 8.22 -31.82
CA ASN A 18 29.50 7.08 -32.71
C ASN A 18 28.55 7.19 -33.92
N CYS A 19 29.11 7.47 -35.10
CA CYS A 19 28.34 7.60 -36.35
C CYS A 19 27.85 6.25 -36.92
N ASN A 20 28.33 5.13 -36.38
CA ASN A 20 27.95 3.78 -36.83
C ASN A 20 26.76 3.18 -36.05
N MET A 21 26.17 3.95 -35.11
CA MET A 21 25.01 3.52 -34.33
C MET A 21 23.80 4.40 -34.66
N THR A 22 22.63 3.79 -34.73
CA THR A 22 21.37 4.52 -34.84
C THR A 22 20.96 5.13 -33.48
N GLU A 23 20.15 6.18 -33.49
CA GLU A 23 19.69 6.85 -32.26
C GLU A 23 18.98 5.91 -31.25
N PRO A 24 18.19 4.91 -31.68
CA PRO A 24 17.64 3.89 -30.77
C PRO A 24 18.71 3.01 -30.12
N GLU A 25 19.76 2.64 -30.87
CA GLU A 25 20.87 1.82 -30.37
C GLU A 25 21.73 2.59 -29.36
N LYS A 26 22.03 3.86 -29.66
CA LYS A 26 22.73 4.76 -28.72
C LYS A 26 21.95 4.91 -27.42
N SER A 27 20.63 5.10 -27.52
CA SER A 27 19.75 5.25 -26.37
C SER A 27 19.75 3.99 -25.50
N ARG A 28 19.69 2.79 -26.12
CA ARG A 28 19.75 1.50 -25.41
C ARG A 28 21.10 1.27 -24.72
N GLU A 29 22.19 1.65 -25.35
CA GLU A 29 23.54 1.48 -24.82
C GLU A 29 23.81 2.42 -23.63
N ILE A 30 23.32 3.67 -23.71
CA ILE A 30 23.35 4.62 -22.59
C ILE A 30 22.49 4.10 -21.42
N GLN A 31 21.32 3.53 -21.71
CA GLN A 31 20.45 2.92 -20.69
C GLN A 31 21.18 1.77 -19.96
N CYS A 32 21.80 0.83 -20.69
CA CYS A 32 22.62 -0.24 -20.09
C CYS A 32 23.78 0.29 -19.24
N LEU A 33 24.45 1.37 -19.68
CA LEU A 33 25.53 2.01 -18.94
C LEU A 33 25.05 2.62 -17.62
N MET A 34 23.82 3.14 -17.58
CA MET A 34 23.19 3.68 -16.38
C MET A 34 22.67 2.57 -15.44
N ASP A 35 22.11 1.50 -16.01
CA ASP A 35 21.55 0.36 -15.26
C ASP A 35 22.64 -0.49 -14.58
N ALA A 36 23.83 -0.62 -15.19
CA ALA A 36 24.98 -1.31 -14.60
C ALA A 36 25.51 -0.67 -13.30
N ARG A 37 25.05 0.55 -12.95
CA ARG A 37 25.34 1.19 -11.65
C ARG A 37 24.32 0.89 -10.56
N SER A 38 23.16 0.33 -10.89
CA SER A 38 22.14 -0.03 -9.91
C SER A 38 22.53 -1.27 -9.08
N ASP A 39 23.50 -2.06 -9.55
CA ASP A 39 23.97 -3.29 -8.89
C ASP A 39 25.17 -3.10 -7.94
N SER A 40 25.53 -1.86 -7.58
CA SER A 40 26.62 -1.65 -6.62
C SER A 40 26.35 -0.54 -5.60
N LYS A 41 25.90 -1.00 -4.42
CA LYS A 41 25.77 -0.34 -3.09
C LYS A 41 24.32 0.06 -2.75
N SER A 42 23.55 -0.86 -2.18
CA SER A 42 23.66 -1.22 -0.77
C SER A 42 23.31 -2.69 -0.53
N SER A 43 24.31 -3.56 -0.53
CA SER A 43 24.24 -4.86 0.13
C SER A 43 24.27 -4.66 1.64
N VAL A 44 23.16 -4.20 2.21
CA VAL A 44 22.81 -4.64 3.57
C VAL A 44 22.42 -6.10 3.39
N GLY A 45 23.31 -7.02 3.79
CA GLY A 45 23.04 -8.44 3.76
C GLY A 45 21.81 -8.76 4.60
N ILE A 46 20.64 -8.81 3.97
CA ILE A 46 19.43 -9.34 4.56
C ILE A 46 19.57 -10.86 4.45
N ASN A 47 19.70 -11.48 5.61
CA ASN A 47 19.97 -12.90 5.78
C ASN A 47 18.95 -13.76 5.02
N SER A 48 19.43 -14.54 4.06
CA SER A 48 18.79 -15.69 3.42
C SER A 48 18.47 -16.86 4.38
N ARG A 49 18.14 -16.59 5.65
CA ARG A 49 18.03 -17.61 6.74
C ARG A 49 16.64 -17.81 7.31
N LEU A 50 15.60 -17.13 6.80
CA LEU A 50 14.25 -17.29 7.34
C LEU A 50 13.58 -18.59 6.85
N ILE A 51 13.82 -18.96 5.60
CA ILE A 51 13.32 -20.20 4.99
C ILE A 51 14.24 -21.37 5.32
N GLY A 52 13.65 -22.52 5.62
CA GLY A 52 14.36 -23.77 5.90
C GLY A 52 14.08 -24.31 7.30
N PRO A 53 14.55 -25.52 7.62
CA PRO A 53 14.18 -26.22 8.86
C PRO A 53 14.83 -25.62 10.12
N SER A 54 15.90 -24.84 9.97
CA SER A 54 16.65 -24.27 11.09
C SER A 54 15.81 -23.26 11.90
N PRO A 55 15.97 -23.20 13.23
CA PRO A 55 15.28 -22.21 14.06
C PRO A 55 15.54 -20.76 13.63
N THR A 56 14.49 -19.93 13.72
CA THR A 56 14.56 -18.48 13.47
C THR A 56 14.19 -17.71 14.73
N TYR A 57 14.64 -16.46 14.80
CA TYR A 57 14.50 -15.63 16.00
C TYR A 57 13.81 -14.30 15.67
N HIS A 58 12.81 -13.96 16.47
CA HIS A 58 12.24 -12.61 16.51
C HIS A 58 13.24 -11.62 17.13
N ASN A 59 13.98 -12.06 18.15
CA ASN A 59 15.07 -11.32 18.75
C ASN A 59 16.20 -12.27 19.14
N SER A 60 17.27 -12.30 18.35
CA SER A 60 18.40 -13.21 18.55
C SER A 60 19.15 -12.94 19.86
N THR A 61 19.28 -11.68 20.29
CA THR A 61 19.99 -11.31 21.53
C THR A 61 19.27 -11.83 22.77
N LYS A 62 17.93 -11.83 22.75
CA LYS A 62 17.09 -12.33 23.85
C LYS A 62 16.67 -13.80 23.67
N GLN A 63 17.18 -14.49 22.63
CA GLN A 63 16.80 -15.87 22.30
C GLN A 63 15.28 -16.07 22.13
N ILE A 64 14.58 -15.05 21.64
CA ILE A 64 13.13 -15.14 21.38
C ILE A 64 12.93 -15.72 19.98
N LEU A 65 12.36 -16.91 19.90
CA LEU A 65 12.06 -17.61 18.65
C LEU A 65 10.95 -16.91 17.84
N GLY A 66 11.01 -17.03 16.52
CA GLY A 66 10.00 -16.51 15.60
C GLY A 66 10.59 -15.75 14.42
N CYS A 67 9.92 -14.68 14.02
CA CYS A 67 10.30 -13.79 12.92
C CYS A 67 9.87 -12.35 13.22
N PRO A 68 10.25 -11.34 12.41
CA PRO A 68 9.83 -9.95 12.65
C PRO A 68 8.30 -9.75 12.78
N HIS A 69 7.51 -10.59 12.13
CA HIS A 69 6.04 -10.51 12.14
C HIS A 69 5.41 -11.08 13.42
N TYR A 70 5.82 -12.30 13.79
CA TYR A 70 5.21 -13.11 14.84
C TYR A 70 6.27 -13.78 15.71
N GLN A 71 6.01 -13.82 17.01
CA GLN A 71 6.80 -14.63 17.94
C GLN A 71 6.17 -16.02 17.95
N THR A 72 6.94 -17.04 17.63
CA THR A 72 6.44 -18.42 17.54
C THR A 72 7.60 -19.36 17.77
N LYS A 73 7.33 -20.51 18.40
CA LYS A 73 8.32 -21.58 18.57
C LYS A 73 8.16 -22.69 17.52
N ALA A 74 7.30 -22.49 16.53
CA ALA A 74 7.06 -23.43 15.43
C ALA A 74 7.28 -22.76 14.06
N LYS A 75 7.77 -23.55 13.10
CA LYS A 75 7.71 -23.24 11.67
C LYS A 75 6.56 -23.99 11.01
N LEU A 76 6.02 -23.45 9.94
CA LEU A 76 4.94 -24.01 9.15
C LEU A 76 5.49 -24.57 7.83
N LEU A 77 4.92 -25.66 7.34
CA LEU A 77 5.24 -26.19 6.02
C LEU A 77 4.36 -25.50 4.97
N ALA A 78 4.97 -24.75 4.05
CA ALA A 78 4.26 -24.13 2.93
C ALA A 78 4.00 -25.19 1.83
N PRO A 79 2.74 -25.53 1.52
CA PRO A 79 2.43 -26.58 0.54
C PRO A 79 2.78 -26.18 -0.90
N CYS A 80 2.83 -24.88 -1.21
CA CYS A 80 3.12 -24.38 -2.56
C CYS A 80 4.56 -24.65 -3.03
N CYS A 81 5.52 -24.65 -2.11
CA CYS A 81 6.96 -24.77 -2.42
C CYS A 81 7.69 -25.78 -1.53
N ASN A 82 6.96 -26.48 -0.66
CA ASN A 82 7.46 -27.45 0.31
C ASN A 82 8.58 -26.89 1.22
N ALA A 83 8.44 -25.62 1.60
CA ALA A 83 9.44 -24.90 2.38
C ALA A 83 8.99 -24.65 3.82
N TRP A 84 9.92 -24.76 4.76
CA TRP A 84 9.69 -24.41 6.17
C TRP A 84 9.77 -22.90 6.36
N ILE A 85 8.65 -22.30 6.77
CA ILE A 85 8.48 -20.86 6.90
C ILE A 85 8.06 -20.49 8.33
N PRO A 86 8.54 -19.38 8.91
CA PRO A 86 8.08 -18.96 10.22
C PRO A 86 6.68 -18.34 10.18
N CYS A 87 6.31 -17.71 9.06
CA CYS A 87 4.95 -17.20 8.82
C CYS A 87 4.70 -16.93 7.32
N ARG A 88 3.44 -16.68 6.95
CA ARG A 88 3.04 -16.37 5.57
C ARG A 88 3.68 -15.10 5.00
N PHE A 89 3.94 -14.09 5.82
CA PHE A 89 4.53 -12.83 5.34
C PHE A 89 6.00 -13.03 4.95
N CYS A 90 6.77 -13.70 5.81
CA CYS A 90 8.14 -14.08 5.48
C CYS A 90 8.22 -14.98 4.23
N HIS A 91 7.23 -15.86 4.02
CA HIS A 91 7.15 -16.63 2.78
C HIS A 91 6.94 -15.70 1.57
N ASN A 92 5.95 -14.82 1.62
CA ASN A 92 5.60 -13.98 0.49
C ASN A 92 6.73 -13.02 0.11
N GLU A 93 7.46 -12.50 1.10
CA GLU A 93 8.63 -11.63 0.91
C GLU A 93 9.80 -12.36 0.24
N GLU A 94 10.06 -13.61 0.61
CA GLU A 94 11.24 -14.36 0.15
C GLU A 94 10.97 -15.20 -1.11
N CYS A 95 9.74 -15.69 -1.31
CA CYS A 95 9.39 -16.60 -2.40
C CYS A 95 8.71 -15.92 -3.60
N GLY A 96 8.37 -14.63 -3.50
CA GLY A 96 7.74 -13.88 -4.59
C GLY A 96 6.33 -14.34 -4.97
N HIS A 97 5.68 -15.18 -4.16
CA HIS A 97 4.31 -15.63 -4.35
C HIS A 97 3.60 -15.81 -3.00
N ALA A 98 2.26 -15.80 -3.03
CA ALA A 98 1.45 -15.94 -1.82
C ALA A 98 1.25 -17.42 -1.44
N VAL A 99 1.45 -17.75 -0.15
CA VAL A 99 1.04 -19.04 0.40
C VAL A 99 -0.43 -19.01 0.83
N ASP A 100 -1.18 -20.05 0.46
CA ASP A 100 -2.50 -20.28 1.04
C ASP A 100 -2.36 -20.77 2.49
N ARG A 101 -2.71 -19.90 3.43
CA ARG A 101 -2.65 -20.20 4.86
C ARG A 101 -3.59 -21.32 5.27
N PHE A 102 -4.69 -21.54 4.56
CA PHE A 102 -5.70 -22.53 4.94
C PHE A 102 -5.26 -23.96 4.61
N ALA A 103 -4.41 -24.09 3.58
CA ALA A 103 -3.80 -25.35 3.15
C ALA A 103 -2.61 -25.80 4.01
N ILE A 104 -2.18 -25.01 5.00
CA ILE A 104 -1.09 -25.40 5.91
C ILE A 104 -1.61 -26.39 6.95
N GLU A 105 -1.05 -27.60 6.93
CA GLU A 105 -1.44 -28.69 7.84
C GLU A 105 -0.32 -29.10 8.80
N THR A 106 0.94 -28.87 8.43
CA THR A 106 2.11 -29.38 9.15
C THR A 106 2.92 -28.24 9.76
N MET A 107 3.42 -28.46 10.97
CA MET A 107 4.37 -27.60 11.66
C MET A 107 5.60 -28.37 12.12
N LYS A 108 6.70 -27.65 12.33
CA LYS A 108 7.95 -28.15 12.91
C LYS A 108 8.29 -27.38 14.16
N CYS A 109 8.52 -28.07 15.27
CA CYS A 109 8.94 -27.47 16.52
C CYS A 109 10.40 -26.97 16.41
N MET A 110 10.64 -25.69 16.68
CA MET A 110 11.99 -25.11 16.64
C MET A 110 12.86 -25.47 17.86
N ILE A 111 12.31 -26.16 18.86
CA ILE A 111 13.03 -26.55 20.08
C ILE A 111 13.54 -27.99 19.98
N CYS A 112 12.68 -28.93 19.61
CA CYS A 112 13.02 -30.36 19.54
C CYS A 112 13.06 -30.92 18.10
N ASN A 113 12.80 -30.10 17.08
CA ASN A 113 12.74 -30.48 15.66
C ASN A 113 11.66 -31.50 15.27
N GLU A 114 10.69 -31.77 16.15
CA GLU A 114 9.53 -32.62 15.84
C GLU A 114 8.69 -32.04 14.70
N GLU A 115 8.33 -32.88 13.73
CA GLU A 115 7.39 -32.55 12.65
C GLU A 115 6.04 -33.19 12.96
N GLN A 116 4.98 -32.37 12.98
CA GLN A 116 3.67 -32.81 13.45
C GLN A 116 2.55 -31.98 12.80
N PRO A 117 1.29 -32.45 12.88
CA PRO A 117 0.15 -31.61 12.54
C PRO A 117 0.16 -30.30 13.33
N ILE A 118 -0.26 -29.23 12.67
CA ILE A 118 -0.27 -27.89 13.27
C ILE A 118 -1.15 -27.84 14.52
N ALA A 119 -0.54 -27.53 15.64
CA ALA A 119 -1.19 -27.50 16.95
C ALA A 119 -0.60 -26.39 17.81
N GLN A 120 -1.29 -26.04 18.90
CA GLN A 120 -0.78 -25.06 19.87
C GLN A 120 0.41 -25.60 20.69
N GLN A 121 0.53 -26.91 20.82
CA GLN A 121 1.52 -27.57 21.66
C GLN A 121 2.29 -28.62 20.86
N CYS A 122 3.60 -28.73 21.13
CA CYS A 122 4.41 -29.81 20.56
C CYS A 122 4.04 -31.15 21.21
N THR A 123 3.89 -32.21 20.41
CA THR A 123 3.55 -33.56 20.91
C THR A 123 4.74 -34.27 21.54
N ASN A 124 5.97 -33.87 21.21
CA ASN A 124 7.19 -34.48 21.72
C ASN A 124 7.69 -33.78 22.99
N CYS A 125 8.00 -32.48 22.93
CA CYS A 125 8.53 -31.73 24.09
C CYS A 125 7.46 -31.07 24.96
N MET A 126 6.18 -31.16 24.60
CA MET A 126 5.04 -30.56 25.34
C MET A 126 5.09 -29.04 25.51
N GLU A 127 5.98 -28.36 24.80
CA GLU A 127 6.10 -26.90 24.87
C GLU A 127 4.94 -26.21 24.14
N ILE A 128 4.46 -25.09 24.69
CA ILE A 128 3.44 -24.24 24.05
C ILE A 128 4.12 -23.40 22.97
N MET A 129 3.72 -23.62 21.71
CA MET A 129 4.33 -22.97 20.54
C MET A 129 3.97 -21.49 20.41
N GLY A 130 2.84 -21.09 21.00
CA GLY A 130 2.43 -19.70 21.19
C GLY A 130 1.19 -19.59 22.08
N LYS A 131 1.11 -18.52 22.87
CA LYS A 131 -0.06 -18.21 23.72
C LYS A 131 -1.37 -18.16 22.93
N TYR A 132 -1.33 -17.63 21.72
CA TYR A 132 -2.46 -17.59 20.82
C TYR A 132 -2.30 -18.61 19.70
N TYR A 133 -3.32 -19.43 19.49
CA TYR A 133 -3.43 -20.35 18.36
C TYR A 133 -4.80 -20.22 17.71
N CYS A 134 -4.82 -20.06 16.39
CA CYS A 134 -6.04 -20.10 15.61
C CYS A 134 -5.98 -21.27 14.60
N SER A 135 -6.82 -22.27 14.82
CA SER A 135 -6.95 -23.43 13.92
C SER A 135 -7.50 -23.05 12.54
N LYS A 136 -8.37 -22.02 12.46
CA LYS A 136 -8.95 -21.53 11.20
C LYS A 136 -7.92 -20.80 10.33
N CYS A 137 -7.12 -19.91 10.93
CA CYS A 137 -6.13 -19.11 10.20
C CYS A 137 -4.73 -19.73 10.17
N ARG A 138 -4.52 -20.86 10.85
CA ARG A 138 -3.21 -21.50 11.04
C ARG A 138 -2.15 -20.56 11.62
N LEU A 139 -2.58 -19.66 12.50
CA LEU A 139 -1.73 -18.64 13.12
C LEU A 139 -1.32 -19.08 14.54
N ILE A 140 -0.02 -19.02 14.81
CA ILE A 140 0.58 -19.22 16.13
C ILE A 140 1.31 -17.92 16.48
N ASP A 141 0.97 -17.30 17.60
CA ASP A 141 1.67 -16.11 18.11
C ASP A 141 1.86 -16.19 19.63
N ASP A 142 3.06 -15.83 20.08
CA ASP A 142 3.50 -15.80 21.48
C ASP A 142 3.79 -14.36 21.96
N GLY A 143 3.40 -13.36 21.16
CA GLY A 143 3.68 -11.96 21.41
C GLY A 143 3.03 -11.47 22.71
N PRO A 144 3.80 -11.07 23.74
CA PRO A 144 3.24 -10.74 25.05
C PRO A 144 2.34 -9.50 25.05
N CYS A 145 2.54 -8.59 24.10
CA CYS A 145 1.82 -7.31 24.02
C CYS A 145 0.76 -7.28 22.92
N LYS A 146 0.65 -8.35 22.11
CA LYS A 146 -0.31 -8.44 21.00
C LYS A 146 -1.43 -9.37 21.43
N GLN A 147 -2.53 -8.81 21.93
CA GLN A 147 -3.76 -9.58 21.98
C GLN A 147 -4.21 -9.80 20.54
N VAL A 148 -4.55 -11.03 20.19
CA VAL A 148 -5.02 -11.39 18.85
C VAL A 148 -6.34 -12.12 19.03
N PHE A 149 -7.32 -11.85 18.16
CA PHE A 149 -8.58 -12.56 18.15
C PHE A 149 -9.00 -12.89 16.72
N HIS A 150 -9.76 -13.97 16.55
CA HIS A 150 -10.35 -14.33 15.27
C HIS A 150 -11.74 -13.71 15.14
N CYS A 151 -12.01 -13.02 14.03
CA CYS A 151 -13.36 -12.64 13.66
C CYS A 151 -13.92 -13.65 12.66
N ASP A 152 -14.94 -14.40 13.06
CA ASP A 152 -15.58 -15.41 12.20
C ASP A 152 -16.22 -14.81 10.94
N LYS A 153 -16.73 -13.58 11.04
CA LYS A 153 -17.36 -12.89 9.92
C LYS A 153 -16.33 -12.41 8.89
N CYS A 154 -15.16 -11.96 9.34
CA CYS A 154 -14.06 -11.60 8.43
C CYS A 154 -13.23 -12.81 8.00
N GLY A 155 -13.23 -13.92 8.74
CA GLY A 155 -12.39 -15.08 8.48
C GLY A 155 -10.88 -14.83 8.69
N ILE A 156 -10.51 -13.83 9.49
CA ILE A 156 -9.12 -13.44 9.78
C ILE A 156 -8.87 -13.19 11.27
N CYS A 157 -7.62 -13.35 11.67
CA CYS A 157 -7.13 -12.90 12.98
C CYS A 157 -6.70 -11.43 12.93
N LEU A 158 -7.17 -10.66 13.90
CA LEU A 158 -6.91 -9.22 14.06
C LEU A 158 -6.14 -8.98 15.35
N SER A 159 -5.28 -7.97 15.35
CA SER A 159 -4.56 -7.51 16.53
C SER A 159 -5.46 -6.59 17.37
N GLY A 160 -5.75 -6.96 18.61
CA GLY A 160 -6.57 -6.24 19.57
C GLY A 160 -7.27 -7.17 20.55
N CYS A 161 -8.00 -6.60 21.50
CA CYS A 161 -8.94 -7.33 22.35
C CYS A 161 -10.25 -7.52 21.60
N SER A 162 -10.84 -8.72 21.62
CA SER A 162 -12.16 -8.94 20.98
C SER A 162 -13.27 -8.06 21.55
N SER A 163 -13.13 -7.54 22.78
CA SER A 163 -14.07 -6.59 23.41
C SER A 163 -14.04 -5.20 22.78
N ASP A 164 -12.90 -4.81 22.24
CA ASP A 164 -12.65 -3.45 21.76
C ASP A 164 -13.06 -3.27 20.31
N TYR A 165 -13.49 -4.35 19.66
CA TYR A 165 -13.90 -4.38 18.27
C TYR A 165 -15.27 -5.02 18.12
N TYR A 166 -16.01 -4.58 17.11
CA TYR A 166 -17.20 -5.27 16.64
C TYR A 166 -17.20 -5.32 15.11
N HIS A 167 -17.82 -6.35 14.56
CA HIS A 167 -18.00 -6.44 13.11
C HIS A 167 -19.18 -5.58 12.67
N CYS A 168 -18.90 -4.53 11.91
CA CYS A 168 -19.93 -3.74 11.26
C CYS A 168 -20.38 -4.46 9.98
N LEU A 169 -21.63 -4.94 9.95
CA LEU A 169 -22.19 -5.67 8.81
C LEU A 169 -22.31 -4.80 7.55
N GLN A 170 -22.55 -3.50 7.71
CA GLN A 170 -22.69 -2.58 6.57
C GLN A 170 -21.34 -2.31 5.90
N CYS A 171 -20.30 -2.07 6.70
CA CYS A 171 -18.92 -1.92 6.19
C CYS A 171 -18.29 -3.26 5.77
N ASP A 172 -18.86 -4.37 6.27
CA ASP A 172 -18.27 -5.70 6.27
C ASP A 172 -16.84 -5.75 6.81
N ALA A 173 -16.62 -5.08 7.95
CA ALA A 173 -15.30 -4.87 8.53
C ALA A 173 -15.36 -4.85 10.07
N CYS A 174 -14.26 -5.27 10.71
CA CYS A 174 -14.07 -5.07 12.15
C CYS A 174 -13.66 -3.63 12.44
N VAL A 175 -14.46 -2.94 13.24
CA VAL A 175 -14.26 -1.53 13.63
C VAL A 175 -14.11 -1.47 15.14
N ALA A 176 -13.25 -0.57 15.63
CA ALA A 176 -13.12 -0.32 17.06
C ALA A 176 -14.46 0.14 17.65
N THR A 177 -14.86 -0.44 18.77
CA THR A 177 -16.11 -0.10 19.50
C THR A 177 -16.16 1.38 19.86
N SER A 178 -15.01 2.02 20.12
CA SER A 178 -14.90 3.46 20.38
C SER A 178 -15.28 4.35 19.19
N ALA A 179 -15.27 3.81 17.97
CA ALA A 179 -15.62 4.53 16.74
C ALA A 179 -17.05 4.22 16.26
N ARG A 180 -17.84 3.43 17.02
CA ARG A 180 -19.19 3.00 16.64
C ARG A 180 -20.06 4.15 16.15
N ASP A 181 -20.12 5.25 16.90
CA ASP A 181 -21.02 6.38 16.58
C ASP A 181 -20.37 7.44 15.68
N ARG A 182 -19.07 7.35 15.43
CA ARG A 182 -18.31 8.36 14.66
C ARG A 182 -17.88 7.87 13.27
N HIS A 183 -17.84 6.56 13.03
CA HIS A 183 -17.47 6.05 11.72
C HIS A 183 -18.64 6.19 10.74
N SER A 184 -18.38 6.85 9.61
CA SER A 184 -19.33 6.92 8.50
C SER A 184 -19.32 5.57 7.81
N CYS A 185 -20.35 4.74 8.04
CA CYS A 185 -20.53 3.50 7.31
C CYS A 185 -20.61 3.78 5.80
N SER A 186 -19.82 3.08 5.01
CA SER A 186 -19.99 3.02 3.56
C SER A 186 -19.88 1.56 3.15
N GLU A 187 -20.77 1.12 2.27
CA GLU A 187 -20.96 -0.31 2.00
C GLU A 187 -19.70 -0.96 1.42
N ARG A 188 -19.30 -2.09 1.99
CA ARG A 188 -18.26 -3.00 1.45
C ARG A 188 -16.93 -2.34 1.08
N ILE A 189 -16.55 -1.27 1.79
CA ILE A 189 -15.30 -0.50 1.66
C ILE A 189 -14.09 -1.40 1.35
N LEU A 190 -13.87 -2.46 2.13
CA LEU A 190 -12.67 -3.28 2.05
C LEU A 190 -12.67 -4.36 0.95
N HIS A 191 -13.81 -4.61 0.30
CA HIS A 191 -13.89 -5.55 -0.83
C HIS A 191 -13.55 -4.89 -2.17
N SER A 192 -13.32 -3.58 -2.18
CA SER A 192 -12.86 -2.86 -3.35
C SER A 192 -11.34 -2.99 -3.54
N ASN A 193 -10.89 -2.68 -4.75
CA ASN A 193 -9.47 -2.65 -5.09
C ASN A 193 -8.95 -1.21 -5.00
N CYS A 194 -7.67 -1.07 -4.64
CA CYS A 194 -6.97 0.19 -4.79
C CYS A 194 -7.01 0.62 -6.28
N PRO A 195 -7.48 1.83 -6.61
CA PRO A 195 -7.61 2.28 -8.01
C PRO A 195 -6.27 2.53 -8.71
N ILE A 196 -5.16 2.43 -7.97
CA ILE A 196 -3.81 2.71 -8.47
C ILE A 196 -3.02 1.41 -8.69
N CYS A 197 -2.91 0.55 -7.67
CA CYS A 197 -2.17 -0.71 -7.78
C CYS A 197 -3.06 -1.92 -8.10
N CYS A 198 -4.39 -1.74 -8.16
CA CYS A 198 -5.38 -2.79 -8.42
C CYS A 198 -5.40 -3.95 -7.40
N GLU A 199 -4.68 -3.83 -6.28
CA GLU A 199 -4.74 -4.82 -5.19
C GLU A 199 -6.00 -4.65 -4.35
N ARG A 200 -6.56 -5.77 -3.88
CA ARG A 200 -7.67 -5.79 -2.91
C ARG A 200 -7.22 -5.24 -1.56
N PHE A 201 -7.99 -4.30 -1.00
CA PHE A 201 -7.70 -3.73 0.32
C PHE A 201 -7.65 -4.77 1.43
N PHE A 202 -8.51 -5.80 1.35
CA PHE A 202 -8.56 -6.87 2.34
C PHE A 202 -7.31 -7.78 2.35
N ASP A 203 -6.67 -7.98 1.20
CA ASP A 203 -5.54 -8.91 1.08
C ASP A 203 -4.19 -8.24 1.36
N SER A 204 -4.13 -6.93 1.12
CA SER A 204 -2.91 -6.15 1.27
C SER A 204 -2.57 -5.86 2.74
N THR A 205 -1.28 -5.73 3.03
CA THR A 205 -0.77 -5.25 4.33
C THR A 205 -0.61 -3.73 4.36
N TYR A 206 -0.79 -3.06 3.23
CA TYR A 206 -0.64 -1.62 3.14
C TYR A 206 -1.78 -0.88 3.85
N THR A 207 -1.44 0.22 4.52
CA THR A 207 -2.43 1.08 5.16
C THR A 207 -3.40 1.65 4.11
N VAL A 208 -4.69 1.47 4.34
CA VAL A 208 -5.76 2.09 3.54
C VAL A 208 -6.12 3.43 4.16
N VAL A 209 -6.23 4.47 3.33
CA VAL A 209 -6.69 5.79 3.74
C VAL A 209 -7.96 6.16 2.99
N GLN A 210 -8.87 6.83 3.68
CA GLN A 210 -10.04 7.44 3.07
C GLN A 210 -9.71 8.88 2.68
N THR A 211 -9.94 9.24 1.42
CA THR A 211 -9.70 10.58 0.89
C THR A 211 -10.81 11.55 1.30
N THR A 212 -10.61 12.85 1.03
CA THR A 212 -11.61 13.91 1.24
C THR A 212 -12.92 13.64 0.48
N CYS A 213 -12.82 13.07 -0.72
CA CYS A 213 -13.98 12.62 -1.52
C CYS A 213 -14.50 11.23 -1.13
N LYS A 214 -14.08 10.70 0.03
CA LYS A 214 -14.51 9.43 0.66
C LYS A 214 -14.11 8.14 -0.07
N HIS A 215 -13.37 8.24 -1.17
CA HIS A 215 -12.78 7.08 -1.83
C HIS A 215 -11.61 6.50 -1.03
N LEU A 216 -11.36 5.21 -1.21
CA LEU A 216 -10.28 4.50 -0.52
C LEU A 216 -9.11 4.30 -1.45
N ILE A 217 -7.90 4.52 -0.94
CA ILE A 217 -6.64 4.31 -1.66
C ILE A 217 -5.59 3.85 -0.64
N HIS A 218 -4.63 2.99 -1.03
CA HIS A 218 -3.47 2.73 -0.17
C HIS A 218 -2.68 4.01 0.07
N LYS A 219 -2.21 4.24 1.31
CA LYS A 219 -1.46 5.43 1.70
C LYS A 219 -0.27 5.70 0.77
N HIS A 220 0.54 4.69 0.50
CA HIS A 220 1.68 4.80 -0.39
C HIS A 220 1.26 5.13 -1.85
N CYS A 221 0.17 4.53 -2.33
CA CYS A 221 -0.36 4.83 -3.66
C CYS A 221 -0.88 6.27 -3.75
N LEU A 222 -1.57 6.75 -2.71
CA LEU A 222 -2.04 8.14 -2.62
C LEU A 222 -0.87 9.13 -2.63
N GLU A 223 0.13 8.89 -1.78
CA GLU A 223 1.35 9.71 -1.69
C GLU A 223 2.11 9.77 -3.02
N THR A 224 2.09 8.69 -3.79
CA THR A 224 2.70 8.63 -5.13
C THR A 224 1.84 9.38 -6.15
N SER A 225 0.52 9.17 -6.16
CA SER A 225 -0.40 9.80 -7.09
C SER A 225 -0.41 11.32 -6.99
N ILE A 226 -0.42 11.86 -5.76
CA ILE A 226 -0.48 13.31 -5.52
C ILE A 226 0.75 14.05 -6.09
N ARG A 227 1.89 13.37 -6.27
CA ARG A 227 3.08 13.94 -6.92
C ARG A 227 2.87 14.26 -8.40
N TYR A 228 1.95 13.55 -9.06
CA TYR A 228 1.65 13.71 -10.49
C TYR A 228 0.33 14.43 -10.74
N SER A 229 -0.68 14.16 -9.90
CA SER A 229 -2.00 14.76 -10.01
C SER A 229 -2.63 14.89 -8.62
N TYR A 230 -3.06 16.10 -8.28
CA TYR A 230 -3.83 16.35 -7.06
C TYR A 230 -5.29 15.85 -7.16
N LYS A 231 -5.72 15.28 -8.29
CA LYS A 231 -7.11 14.85 -8.52
C LYS A 231 -7.31 13.37 -8.22
N CYS A 232 -8.48 13.05 -7.68
CA CYS A 232 -8.90 11.69 -7.43
C CYS A 232 -9.03 10.91 -8.74
N PRO A 233 -8.44 9.70 -8.87
CA PRO A 233 -8.57 8.90 -10.09
C PRO A 233 -9.99 8.36 -10.33
N LEU A 234 -10.85 8.41 -9.31
CA LEU A 234 -12.22 7.86 -9.39
C LEU A 234 -13.27 8.94 -9.71
N CYS A 235 -13.17 10.11 -9.09
CA CYS A 235 -14.17 11.18 -9.23
C CYS A 235 -13.59 12.54 -9.60
N PHE A 236 -12.28 12.63 -9.83
CA PHE A 236 -11.56 13.86 -10.20
C PHE A 236 -11.58 14.99 -9.16
N ALA A 237 -12.20 14.79 -7.98
CA ALA A 237 -12.15 15.72 -6.86
C ALA A 237 -10.71 15.95 -6.36
N SER A 238 -10.43 17.15 -5.85
CA SER A 238 -9.14 17.53 -5.28
C SER A 238 -8.83 16.73 -4.01
N LEU A 239 -7.63 16.14 -3.95
CA LEU A 239 -7.16 15.26 -2.87
C LEU A 239 -6.25 15.94 -1.85
N CYS A 240 -5.69 17.10 -2.19
CA CYS A 240 -4.82 17.88 -1.32
C CYS A 240 -5.28 19.34 -1.26
N ASP A 241 -4.63 20.13 -0.41
CA ASP A 241 -4.88 21.57 -0.35
C ASP A 241 -4.56 22.23 -1.69
N THR A 242 -5.56 22.89 -2.27
CA THR A 242 -5.47 23.60 -3.55
C THR A 242 -5.52 25.11 -3.39
N HIS A 243 -5.55 25.65 -2.16
CA HIS A 243 -5.65 27.09 -1.92
C HIS A 243 -4.58 27.88 -2.68
N SER A 244 -3.32 27.45 -2.62
CA SER A 244 -2.23 28.12 -3.35
C SER A 244 -2.41 28.13 -4.87
N ILE A 245 -2.95 27.04 -5.44
CA ILE A 245 -3.19 26.92 -6.88
C ILE A 245 -4.37 27.83 -7.27
N PHE A 246 -5.46 27.77 -6.50
CA PHE A 246 -6.68 28.52 -6.79
C PHE A 246 -6.49 30.03 -6.60
N ASN A 247 -5.71 30.45 -5.61
CA ASN A 247 -5.36 31.87 -5.42
C ASN A 247 -4.56 32.41 -6.63
N ALA A 248 -3.61 31.63 -7.17
CA ALA A 248 -2.88 32.04 -8.37
C ALA A 248 -3.79 32.15 -9.61
N ILE A 249 -4.83 31.31 -9.69
CA ILE A 249 -5.85 31.40 -10.75
C ILE A 249 -6.73 32.65 -10.53
N ASP A 250 -7.11 32.95 -9.29
CA ASP A 250 -7.84 34.18 -8.95
C ASP A 250 -7.07 35.43 -9.37
N ASP A 251 -5.76 35.50 -9.06
CA ASP A 251 -4.89 36.61 -9.47
C ASP A 251 -4.85 36.75 -11.00
N TYR A 252 -4.70 35.64 -11.72
CA TYR A 252 -4.73 35.63 -13.19
C TYR A 252 -6.07 36.13 -13.74
N MET A 253 -7.19 35.68 -13.17
CA MET A 253 -8.52 36.09 -13.60
C MET A 253 -8.80 37.57 -13.33
N SER A 254 -8.19 38.15 -12.29
CA SER A 254 -8.35 39.58 -11.99
C SER A 254 -7.71 40.49 -13.05
N ILE A 255 -6.67 40.00 -13.74
CA ILE A 255 -5.93 40.74 -14.78
C ILE A 255 -6.47 40.40 -16.18
N SER A 256 -7.06 39.21 -16.36
CA SER A 256 -7.63 38.79 -17.64
C SER A 256 -8.99 39.46 -17.88
N ILE A 257 -8.99 40.54 -18.65
CA ILE A 257 -10.22 41.24 -19.05
C ILE A 257 -10.88 40.47 -20.21
N MET A 258 -12.14 40.08 -20.02
CA MET A 258 -12.95 39.48 -21.07
C MET A 258 -13.38 40.53 -22.09
N LEU A 259 -13.45 40.14 -23.37
CA LEU A 259 -13.99 41.01 -24.42
C LEU A 259 -15.45 41.37 -24.10
N PRO A 260 -15.91 42.60 -24.41
CA PRO A 260 -17.25 43.08 -24.04
C PRO A 260 -18.41 42.16 -24.49
N GLU A 261 -18.24 41.50 -25.63
CA GLU A 261 -19.22 40.56 -26.18
C GLU A 261 -19.48 39.32 -25.30
N TYR A 262 -18.56 39.00 -24.38
CA TYR A 262 -18.62 37.84 -23.50
C TYR A 262 -18.81 38.20 -22.03
N GLU A 263 -18.95 39.48 -21.70
CA GLU A 263 -18.98 39.97 -20.30
C GLU A 263 -20.19 39.43 -19.52
N ASP A 264 -21.36 39.38 -20.17
CA ASP A 264 -22.60 38.86 -19.59
C ASP A 264 -22.81 37.36 -19.86
N MET A 265 -21.86 36.72 -20.56
CA MET A 265 -21.97 35.29 -20.87
C MET A 265 -21.67 34.46 -19.62
N VAL A 266 -22.46 33.39 -19.46
CA VAL A 266 -22.29 32.44 -18.37
C VAL A 266 -22.17 31.02 -18.89
N SER A 267 -21.40 30.20 -18.16
CA SER A 267 -21.22 28.78 -18.43
C SER A 267 -21.94 27.95 -17.37
N SER A 268 -22.69 26.96 -17.82
CA SER A 268 -23.14 25.87 -16.96
C SER A 268 -21.95 24.98 -16.61
N ILE A 269 -21.71 24.74 -15.32
CA ILE A 269 -20.57 23.96 -14.84
C ILE A 269 -20.99 22.88 -13.85
N PHE A 270 -20.18 21.83 -13.78
CA PHE A 270 -20.19 20.85 -12.71
C PHE A 270 -18.87 20.93 -11.95
N CYS A 271 -18.92 21.04 -10.63
CA CYS A 271 -17.72 21.11 -9.80
C CYS A 271 -17.36 19.73 -9.26
N ASN A 272 -16.12 19.28 -9.54
CA ASN A 272 -15.64 17.99 -9.07
C ASN A 272 -15.36 17.96 -7.56
N ASP A 273 -15.25 19.13 -6.89
CA ASP A 273 -14.94 19.18 -5.45
C ASP A 273 -16.20 19.16 -4.57
N CYS A 274 -17.25 19.91 -4.95
CA CYS A 274 -18.53 19.90 -4.21
C CYS A 274 -19.61 19.02 -4.84
N HIS A 275 -19.36 18.45 -6.02
CA HIS A 275 -20.30 17.65 -6.82
C HIS A 275 -21.63 18.35 -7.12
N GLN A 276 -21.65 19.70 -7.16
CA GLN A 276 -22.83 20.48 -7.51
C GLN A 276 -22.73 21.03 -8.93
N ARG A 277 -23.89 21.16 -9.58
CA ARG A 277 -24.05 21.93 -10.81
C ARG A 277 -24.33 23.39 -10.43
N SER A 278 -23.68 24.31 -11.11
CA SER A 278 -23.87 25.73 -10.90
C SER A 278 -23.61 26.49 -12.20
N VAL A 279 -23.90 27.79 -12.19
CA VAL A 279 -23.55 28.70 -13.27
C VAL A 279 -22.33 29.52 -12.82
N ALA A 280 -21.36 29.71 -13.73
CA ALA A 280 -20.18 30.54 -13.50
C ALA A 280 -20.03 31.57 -14.63
N LYS A 281 -19.37 32.70 -14.34
CA LYS A 281 -19.00 33.67 -15.39
C LYS A 281 -18.16 32.96 -16.46
N PHE A 282 -18.46 33.23 -17.72
CA PHE A 282 -17.72 32.64 -18.83
C PHE A 282 -16.28 33.17 -18.84
N HIS A 283 -15.32 32.26 -19.01
CA HIS A 283 -13.93 32.59 -19.30
C HIS A 283 -13.33 31.47 -20.13
N PHE A 284 -12.43 31.80 -21.06
CA PHE A 284 -11.81 30.82 -21.96
C PHE A 284 -10.99 29.71 -21.27
N LEU A 285 -10.66 29.85 -19.99
CA LEU A 285 -9.70 28.97 -19.30
C LEU A 285 -10.28 28.39 -18.01
N TYR A 286 -10.81 29.24 -17.13
CA TYR A 286 -11.17 28.85 -15.77
C TYR A 286 -12.58 29.29 -15.40
N HIS A 287 -13.36 28.39 -14.81
CA HIS A 287 -14.70 28.68 -14.33
C HIS A 287 -14.78 28.44 -12.82
N LYS A 288 -14.93 29.51 -12.04
CA LYS A 288 -14.98 29.41 -10.58
C LYS A 288 -16.33 28.87 -10.12
N CYS A 289 -16.33 27.86 -9.27
CA CYS A 289 -17.55 27.40 -8.61
C CYS A 289 -18.02 28.42 -7.57
N GLY A 290 -19.26 28.90 -7.68
CA GLY A 290 -19.82 29.87 -6.72
C GLY A 290 -20.10 29.29 -5.31
N GLN A 291 -20.12 27.97 -5.15
CA GLN A 291 -20.46 27.31 -3.89
C GLN A 291 -19.25 27.04 -3.00
N CYS A 292 -18.13 26.60 -3.60
CA CYS A 292 -16.92 26.22 -2.87
C CYS A 292 -15.67 26.96 -3.34
N SER A 293 -15.81 27.92 -4.24
CA SER A 293 -14.70 28.70 -4.83
C SER A 293 -13.64 27.87 -5.57
N SER A 294 -13.90 26.60 -5.83
CA SER A 294 -12.98 25.72 -6.57
C SER A 294 -12.97 26.02 -8.07
N TYR A 295 -11.79 25.86 -8.67
CA TYR A 295 -11.57 25.88 -10.12
C TYR A 295 -11.54 24.49 -10.76
N ASN A 296 -11.70 23.43 -9.97
CA ASN A 296 -11.79 22.06 -10.48
C ASN A 296 -13.20 21.78 -11.02
N THR A 297 -13.55 22.46 -12.10
CA THR A 297 -14.88 22.46 -12.71
C THR A 297 -14.79 21.97 -14.17
N ILE A 298 -15.89 21.41 -14.66
CA ILE A 298 -16.09 21.07 -16.06
C ILE A 298 -17.27 21.85 -16.60
N VAL A 299 -17.16 22.38 -17.82
CA VAL A 299 -18.29 22.99 -18.51
C VAL A 299 -19.21 21.88 -19.00
N VAL A 300 -20.48 21.96 -18.65
CA VAL A 300 -21.53 21.05 -19.10
C VAL A 300 -22.40 21.81 -20.07
N SER A 301 -22.20 21.55 -21.37
CA SER A 301 -23.00 22.08 -22.48
C SER A 301 -24.46 21.69 -22.37
#